data_AF-A0A945X5P2-F1
#
_entry.id   AF-A0A945X5P2-F1
#
_cell.length_a   1.000
_cell.length_b   1.000
_cell.length_c   1.000
_cell.angle_alpha   90.00
_cell.angle_beta   90.00
_cell.angle_gamma   90.00
#
_symmetry.space_group_name_H-M   'P 1'
#
loop_
_entity.id
_entity.type
_entity.pdbx_description
1 polymer ?
#
loop_
_entity_poly.entity_id
_entity_poly.type
_entity_poly.pdbx_seq_one_letter_code
_entity_poly.pdbx_strand_id
1 'polypeptide(L)'
;MINTERTGGGLALRRLVLAALLTSAAGGVWGQTPVNGDFEAGIEGWKAYRGAEAGTILSRTSGAGHGGGHAMQVDTRGANRLEGASCTLTTLPDRAYRVDVWLKGSGTVMLCVLRGGTWVYGSPVDATSTWQKSSLHFVSLDTSSAFSVLTTKADPQKVSFCVDDIALTDESTPAVRPIKVAPFAVQAEDFRAPGAFGQVAEDASASRGACVEGRRYFWLTYGVPYVPRTTLPFYIYLRTRVSLDTQSSIVVMRVVPGQKSETVFRMPGPVSTEWQWLRTGPHSCHIGERFCVSSNAVDPKATVALDALVISTQDGLDDKELEEALSDEL
;
A
#
# COMPACT_ATOMS: atom_id res chain seq x y z
N MET A 1 -6.76 -9.94 -66.53
CA MET A 1 -8.17 -10.37 -66.39
C MET A 1 -8.44 -10.54 -64.90
N ILE A 2 -9.23 -9.63 -64.34
CA ILE A 2 -10.18 -9.78 -63.22
C ILE A 2 -9.69 -10.41 -61.89
N ASN A 3 -9.67 -9.53 -60.86
CA ASN A 3 -10.17 -9.64 -59.46
C ASN A 3 -9.65 -10.79 -58.55
N THR A 4 -9.56 -10.64 -57.22
CA THR A 4 -10.52 -10.00 -56.30
C THR A 4 -9.92 -9.86 -54.89
N GLU A 5 -10.25 -8.74 -54.22
CA GLU A 5 -10.67 -8.59 -52.80
C GLU A 5 -9.67 -8.89 -51.64
N ARG A 6 -9.33 -7.89 -50.80
CA ARG A 6 -10.00 -7.34 -49.58
C ARG A 6 -9.18 -7.78 -48.35
N THR A 7 -8.99 -7.06 -47.24
CA THR A 7 -9.74 -5.99 -46.55
C THR A 7 -8.89 -5.49 -45.38
N GLY A 8 -9.13 -4.23 -44.97
CA GLY A 8 -9.01 -3.76 -43.58
C GLY A 8 -7.60 -3.30 -43.16
N GLY A 9 -7.36 -2.12 -42.60
CA GLY A 9 -8.25 -1.17 -41.96
C GLY A 9 -7.61 -0.73 -40.63
N GLY A 10 -7.49 0.58 -40.42
CA GLY A 10 -7.51 1.14 -39.06
C GLY A 10 -6.22 1.75 -38.52
N LEU A 11 -6.40 3.00 -38.07
CA LEU A 11 -5.72 3.68 -36.97
C LEU A 11 -4.40 4.42 -37.24
N ALA A 12 -4.57 5.57 -37.87
CA ALA A 12 -3.87 6.79 -37.47
C ALA A 12 -4.29 7.16 -36.03
N LEU A 13 -3.39 7.07 -35.05
CA LEU A 13 -3.41 7.88 -33.81
C LEU A 13 -2.09 7.67 -33.05
N ARG A 14 -1.59 8.77 -32.42
CA ARG A 14 -0.52 8.84 -31.40
C ARG A 14 0.92 9.03 -31.92
N ARG A 15 1.27 10.28 -32.23
CA ARG A 15 2.59 10.85 -31.88
C ARG A 15 2.35 12.17 -31.17
N LEU A 16 2.20 12.11 -29.84
CA LEU A 16 2.38 13.27 -28.98
C LEU A 16 3.77 13.12 -28.37
N VAL A 17 4.71 13.94 -28.87
CA VAL A 17 6.07 14.04 -28.37
C VAL A 17 6.02 14.84 -27.07
N LEU A 18 6.20 14.16 -25.93
CA LEU A 18 6.40 14.83 -24.64
C LEU A 18 7.89 15.19 -24.55
N ALA A 19 8.20 16.46 -24.72
CA ALA A 19 9.55 16.99 -24.52
C ALA A 19 9.86 17.01 -23.01
N ALA A 20 10.64 16.04 -22.54
CA ALA A 20 11.28 16.10 -21.23
C ALA A 20 12.60 16.88 -21.39
N LEU A 21 12.61 18.15 -20.98
CA LEU A 21 13.86 18.88 -20.75
C LEU A 21 14.46 18.41 -19.43
N LEU A 22 15.46 17.53 -19.54
CA LEU A 22 16.46 17.31 -18.49
C LEU A 22 17.51 18.41 -18.59
N THR A 23 17.60 19.26 -17.58
CA THR A 23 18.84 20.01 -17.30
C THR A 23 19.24 19.75 -15.85
N SER A 24 20.40 19.10 -15.70
CA SER A 24 21.06 18.85 -14.44
C SER A 24 21.99 20.00 -14.06
N ALA A 25 22.20 20.12 -12.75
CA ALA A 25 23.28 20.84 -12.05
C ALA A 25 23.06 22.33 -11.74
N ALA A 26 22.53 22.58 -10.54
CA ALA A 26 23.09 23.48 -9.52
C ALA A 26 22.10 23.57 -8.33
N GLY A 27 22.50 23.10 -7.14
CA GLY A 27 21.95 23.45 -5.81
C GLY A 27 20.47 23.85 -5.66
N GLY A 28 19.53 23.16 -6.32
CA GLY A 28 18.14 23.57 -6.38
C GLY A 28 17.34 23.16 -5.16
N VAL A 29 16.54 24.08 -4.62
CA VAL A 29 15.44 23.79 -3.69
C VAL A 29 14.68 22.57 -4.21
N TRP A 30 14.70 21.49 -3.44
CA TRP A 30 14.08 20.23 -3.83
C TRP A 30 12.58 20.46 -3.97
N GLY A 31 12.07 20.24 -5.18
CA GLY A 31 10.77 20.71 -5.64
C GLY A 31 9.62 20.25 -4.74
N GLN A 32 8.97 21.21 -4.10
CA GLN A 32 7.61 21.01 -3.61
C GLN A 32 6.74 20.63 -4.80
N THR A 33 6.05 19.49 -4.71
CA THR A 33 4.97 19.24 -5.66
C THR A 33 3.86 20.25 -5.36
N PRO A 34 3.38 21.04 -6.34
CA PRO A 34 2.47 22.14 -6.05
C PRO A 34 1.16 21.60 -5.47
N VAL A 35 0.99 21.83 -4.18
CA VAL A 35 -0.31 21.83 -3.50
C VAL A 35 -0.71 23.30 -3.45
N ASN A 36 -1.95 23.63 -3.84
CA ASN A 36 -2.51 24.94 -3.55
C ASN A 36 -2.75 25.01 -2.03
N GLY A 37 -1.68 25.28 -1.28
CA GLY A 37 -1.62 25.16 0.17
C GLY A 37 -1.50 26.50 0.89
N ASP A 38 -1.11 27.56 0.18
CA ASP A 38 -1.06 28.96 0.66
C ASP A 38 -2.40 29.69 0.43
N PHE A 39 -3.26 29.14 -0.43
CA PHE A 39 -4.61 29.62 -0.73
C PHE A 39 -4.68 31.06 -1.26
N GLU A 40 -3.56 31.64 -1.72
CA GLU A 40 -3.53 33.03 -2.14
C GLU A 40 -4.24 33.27 -3.47
N ALA A 41 -4.32 32.25 -4.34
CA ALA A 41 -5.05 32.34 -5.60
C ALA A 41 -6.51 31.85 -5.51
N GLY A 42 -6.85 31.05 -4.50
CA GLY A 42 -8.14 30.37 -4.39
C GLY A 42 -8.03 29.05 -3.61
N ILE A 43 -9.09 28.25 -3.61
CA ILE A 43 -9.12 26.91 -2.96
C ILE A 43 -9.25 25.78 -3.99
N GLU A 44 -8.96 26.04 -5.26
CA GLU A 44 -9.02 25.06 -6.34
C GLU A 44 -8.13 23.85 -6.02
N GLY A 45 -8.62 22.66 -6.35
CA GLY A 45 -7.97 21.38 -6.01
C GLY A 45 -8.38 20.79 -4.67
N TRP A 46 -9.06 21.57 -3.81
CA TRP A 46 -9.66 21.10 -2.57
C TRP A 46 -11.14 20.80 -2.71
N LYS A 47 -11.63 19.81 -1.96
CA LYS A 47 -13.04 19.43 -1.89
C LYS A 47 -13.40 18.95 -0.49
N ALA A 48 -14.68 19.07 -0.13
CA ALA A 48 -15.20 18.41 1.05
C ALA A 48 -14.91 16.90 0.98
N TYR A 49 -14.43 16.33 2.08
CA TYR A 49 -14.24 14.89 2.19
C TYR A 49 -15.59 14.18 2.02
N ARG A 50 -15.64 13.18 1.13
CA ARG A 50 -16.89 12.51 0.65
C ARG A 50 -17.81 13.38 -0.23
N GLY A 51 -17.34 14.52 -0.71
CA GLY A 51 -18.08 15.37 -1.65
C GLY A 51 -19.03 16.36 -0.96
N ALA A 52 -19.68 17.22 -1.76
CA ALA A 52 -20.49 18.34 -1.25
C ALA A 52 -21.67 17.90 -0.38
N GLU A 53 -22.26 16.73 -0.67
CA GLU A 53 -23.37 16.15 0.12
C GLU A 53 -22.95 15.74 1.54
N ALA A 54 -21.64 15.73 1.84
CA ALA A 54 -21.13 15.47 3.17
C ALA A 54 -21.55 16.55 4.19
N GLY A 55 -21.83 17.77 3.71
CA GLY A 55 -22.23 18.91 4.54
C GLY A 55 -21.08 19.74 5.11
N THR A 56 -19.83 19.40 4.77
CA THR A 56 -18.67 20.26 5.05
C THR A 56 -18.60 21.39 4.02
N ILE A 57 -18.43 22.62 4.49
CA ILE A 57 -18.26 23.82 3.66
C ILE A 57 -16.79 24.20 3.67
N LEU A 58 -16.22 24.40 2.48
CA LEU A 58 -14.89 24.94 2.30
C LEU A 58 -15.01 26.36 1.77
N SER A 59 -14.32 27.31 2.38
CA SER A 59 -14.29 28.69 1.92
C SER A 59 -12.89 29.28 2.06
N ARG A 60 -12.60 30.30 1.26
CA ARG A 60 -11.37 31.09 1.37
C ARG A 60 -11.63 32.29 2.26
N THR A 61 -10.83 32.46 3.29
CA THR A 61 -11.00 33.54 4.28
C THR A 61 -9.84 34.52 4.18
N SER A 62 -10.15 35.81 4.04
CA SER A 62 -9.16 36.90 4.00
C SER A 62 -8.77 37.40 5.39
N GLY A 63 -7.54 37.91 5.52
CA GLY A 63 -6.99 38.40 6.79
C GLY A 63 -6.73 37.31 7.83
N ALA A 64 -6.87 36.04 7.43
CA ALA A 64 -6.77 34.90 8.31
C ALA A 64 -5.52 34.05 8.08
N GLY A 65 -4.65 34.39 7.11
CA GLY A 65 -3.48 33.61 6.72
C GLY A 65 -2.43 33.41 7.81
N HIS A 66 -1.63 32.36 7.66
CA HIS A 66 -0.39 32.10 8.36
C HIS A 66 0.75 32.65 7.49
N GLY A 67 1.14 33.91 7.72
CA GLY A 67 2.18 34.58 6.91
C GLY A 67 1.70 35.19 5.59
N GLY A 68 0.54 34.77 5.08
CA GLY A 68 -0.15 35.32 3.91
C GLY A 68 -1.41 36.15 4.22
N GLY A 69 -2.14 36.52 3.17
CA GLY A 69 -3.41 37.24 3.23
C GLY A 69 -4.63 36.33 3.36
N HIS A 70 -4.51 35.04 3.03
CA HIS A 70 -5.64 34.12 2.95
C HIS A 70 -5.35 32.77 3.62
N ALA A 71 -6.42 32.06 3.98
CA ALA A 71 -6.38 30.66 4.43
C ALA A 71 -7.66 29.95 3.96
N MET A 72 -7.68 28.62 4.01
CA MET A 72 -8.90 27.85 3.79
C MET A 72 -9.61 27.59 5.12
N GLN A 73 -10.86 28.05 5.22
CA GLN A 73 -11.78 27.75 6.30
C GLN A 73 -12.55 26.45 5.99
N VAL A 74 -12.67 25.60 6.99
CA VAL A 74 -13.38 24.32 6.94
C VAL A 74 -14.43 24.30 8.05
N ASP A 75 -15.70 24.24 7.67
CA ASP A 75 -16.84 24.19 8.59
C ASP A 75 -17.58 22.87 8.43
N THR A 76 -17.59 22.04 9.47
CA THR A 76 -18.27 20.74 9.46
C THR A 76 -19.68 20.81 10.03
N ARG A 77 -20.50 19.80 9.72
CA ARG A 77 -21.88 19.71 10.24
C ARG A 77 -21.93 19.11 11.64
N GLY A 78 -20.92 18.36 12.05
CA GLY A 78 -20.90 17.58 13.29
C GLY A 78 -21.66 16.26 13.16
N ALA A 79 -21.57 15.63 11.99
CA ALA A 79 -22.17 14.33 11.76
C ALA A 79 -21.35 13.22 12.47
N ASN A 80 -21.98 12.08 12.78
CA ASN A 80 -21.29 10.91 13.32
C ASN A 80 -20.50 10.15 12.21
N ARG A 81 -19.58 10.86 11.56
CA ARG A 81 -18.68 10.37 10.49
C ARG A 81 -17.50 11.32 10.36
N LEU A 82 -16.46 10.89 9.67
CA LEU A 82 -15.34 11.77 9.33
C LEU A 82 -15.82 12.86 8.36
N GLU A 83 -15.49 14.10 8.67
CA GLU A 83 -15.77 15.31 7.89
C GLU A 83 -14.48 16.12 7.73
N GLY A 84 -14.45 17.06 6.77
CA GLY A 84 -13.28 17.91 6.58
C GLY A 84 -12.95 18.14 5.11
N ALA A 85 -11.70 18.47 4.84
CA ALA A 85 -11.21 18.83 3.51
C ALA A 85 -10.29 17.76 2.93
N SER A 86 -10.21 17.68 1.60
CA SER A 86 -9.29 16.78 0.92
C SER A 86 -8.81 17.34 -0.40
N CYS A 87 -7.59 16.98 -0.77
CA CYS A 87 -6.98 17.25 -2.07
C CYS A 87 -6.22 16.01 -2.57
N THR A 88 -5.71 16.10 -3.80
CA THR A 88 -4.81 15.09 -4.35
C THR A 88 -3.39 15.62 -4.29
N LEU A 89 -2.51 14.84 -3.66
CA LEU A 89 -1.07 15.06 -3.70
C LEU A 89 -0.48 14.30 -4.89
N THR A 90 0.29 14.98 -5.72
CA THR A 90 1.14 14.31 -6.71
C THR A 90 2.40 13.81 -6.01
N THR A 91 2.66 12.52 -6.15
CA THR A 91 3.74 11.80 -5.46
C THR A 91 4.44 10.88 -6.45
N LEU A 92 5.52 10.24 -6.04
CA LEU A 92 6.12 9.14 -6.78
C LEU A 92 6.06 7.88 -5.92
N PRO A 93 5.83 6.70 -6.52
CA PRO A 93 5.92 5.43 -5.82
C PRO A 93 7.29 5.27 -5.13
N ASP A 94 7.29 4.54 -4.01
CA ASP A 94 8.47 4.21 -3.21
C ASP A 94 9.22 5.39 -2.59
N ARG A 95 8.59 6.56 -2.48
CA ARG A 95 9.19 7.73 -1.85
C ARG A 95 8.57 8.05 -0.51
N ALA A 96 9.42 8.39 0.45
CA ALA A 96 9.00 8.93 1.73
C ALA A 96 8.67 10.41 1.57
N TYR A 97 7.54 10.81 2.13
CA TYR A 97 7.03 12.17 2.12
C TYR A 97 6.65 12.60 3.52
N ARG A 98 6.77 13.90 3.78
CA ARG A 98 6.11 14.58 4.90
C ARG A 98 5.17 15.62 4.36
N VAL A 99 3.92 15.61 4.82
CA VAL A 99 2.99 16.72 4.62
C VAL A 99 2.93 17.53 5.90
N ASP A 100 3.17 18.83 5.77
CA ASP A 100 3.10 19.83 6.82
C ASP A 100 1.84 20.68 6.60
N VAL A 101 1.11 20.99 7.68
CA VAL A 101 -0.07 21.86 7.66
C VAL A 101 -0.03 22.79 8.86
N TRP A 102 -0.31 24.08 8.64
CA TRP A 102 -0.68 24.99 9.72
C TRP A 102 -2.18 24.96 9.91
N LEU A 103 -2.63 24.86 11.16
CA LEU A 103 -4.04 24.82 11.50
C LEU A 103 -4.35 25.71 12.71
N LYS A 104 -5.56 26.26 12.77
CA LYS A 104 -6.12 26.98 13.92
C LYS A 104 -7.64 26.84 13.92
N GLY A 105 -8.30 26.98 15.06
CA GLY A 105 -9.75 26.92 15.18
C GLY A 105 -10.18 26.12 16.42
N SER A 106 -11.22 25.31 16.25
CA SER A 106 -11.77 24.47 17.30
C SER A 106 -11.84 22.99 16.88
N GLY A 107 -12.01 22.12 17.87
CA GLY A 107 -12.21 20.68 17.67
C GLY A 107 -10.91 19.90 17.43
N THR A 108 -11.03 18.57 17.46
CA THR A 108 -9.91 17.66 17.24
C THR A 108 -9.82 17.28 15.76
N VAL A 109 -8.66 17.59 15.16
CA VAL A 109 -8.37 17.39 13.74
C VAL A 109 -7.23 16.40 13.56
N MET A 110 -7.27 15.59 12.51
CA MET A 110 -6.27 14.59 12.17
C MET A 110 -5.89 14.70 10.69
N LEU A 111 -4.59 14.62 10.42
CA LEU A 111 -4.07 14.50 9.07
C LEU A 111 -4.17 13.05 8.61
N CYS A 112 -4.63 12.82 7.38
CA CYS A 112 -4.78 11.49 6.81
C CYS A 112 -4.28 11.46 5.38
N VAL A 113 -3.62 10.36 5.00
CA VAL A 113 -3.27 10.09 3.61
C VAL A 113 -3.81 8.72 3.21
N LEU A 114 -4.57 8.67 2.12
CA LEU A 114 -4.92 7.44 1.43
C LEU A 114 -3.91 7.21 0.30
N ARG A 115 -3.12 6.16 0.43
CA ARG A 115 -2.07 5.74 -0.53
C ARG A 115 -2.22 4.25 -0.80
N GLY A 116 -2.24 3.85 -2.06
CA GLY A 116 -2.49 2.46 -2.45
C GLY A 116 -3.79 1.89 -1.87
N GLY A 117 -4.83 2.70 -1.64
CA GLY A 117 -6.03 2.20 -0.96
C GLY A 117 -5.85 1.83 0.53
N THR A 118 -4.72 2.14 1.14
CA THR A 118 -4.48 2.02 2.60
C THR A 118 -4.38 3.40 3.23
N TRP A 119 -5.00 3.58 4.39
CA TRP A 119 -4.93 4.82 5.14
C TRP A 119 -3.69 4.87 6.05
N VAL A 120 -3.04 6.03 6.06
CA VAL A 120 -2.05 6.44 7.05
C VAL A 120 -2.64 7.60 7.84
N TYR A 121 -2.60 7.52 9.16
CA TYR A 121 -3.20 8.49 10.07
C TYR A 121 -2.10 9.16 10.88
N GLY A 122 -2.17 10.49 10.98
CA GLY A 122 -1.38 11.25 11.94
C GLY A 122 -1.98 11.18 13.34
N SER A 123 -1.24 11.67 14.33
CA SER A 123 -1.81 11.89 15.66
C SER A 123 -2.91 12.97 15.59
N PRO A 124 -4.07 12.76 16.21
CA PRO A 124 -5.05 13.83 16.36
C PRO A 124 -4.48 15.01 17.14
N VAL A 125 -4.87 16.22 16.76
CA VAL A 125 -4.44 17.47 17.38
C VAL A 125 -5.69 18.31 17.68
N ASP A 126 -5.79 18.82 18.90
CA ASP A 126 -6.83 19.78 19.26
C ASP A 126 -6.48 21.14 18.68
N ALA A 127 -7.30 21.65 17.78
CA ALA A 127 -7.13 22.97 17.19
C ALA A 127 -7.30 24.04 18.28
N THR A 128 -6.44 25.06 18.24
CA THR A 128 -6.46 26.19 19.17
C THR A 128 -6.72 27.49 18.43
N SER A 129 -7.00 28.58 19.16
CA SER A 129 -7.18 29.91 18.56
C SER A 129 -5.90 30.47 17.92
N THR A 130 -4.75 29.83 18.14
CA THR A 130 -3.45 30.18 17.57
C THR A 130 -3.04 29.20 16.49
N TRP A 131 -2.26 29.67 15.51
CA TRP A 131 -1.67 28.81 14.50
C TRP A 131 -0.72 27.80 15.12
N GLN A 132 -0.90 26.53 14.76
CA GLN A 132 -0.03 25.43 15.16
C GLN A 132 0.27 24.53 13.97
N LYS A 133 1.49 24.01 13.94
CA LYS A 133 1.94 23.12 12.86
C LYS A 133 1.64 21.67 13.23
N SER A 134 1.11 20.92 12.27
CA SER A 134 0.99 19.46 12.33
C SER A 134 1.65 18.83 11.11
N SER A 135 2.18 17.63 11.28
CA SER A 135 2.95 16.93 10.25
C SER A 135 2.55 15.45 10.19
N LEU A 136 2.53 14.89 8.98
CA LEU A 136 2.30 13.47 8.75
C LEU A 136 3.36 12.93 7.78
N HIS A 137 4.09 11.92 8.22
CA HIS A 137 5.02 11.16 7.38
C HIS A 137 4.32 9.95 6.77
N PHE A 138 4.57 9.70 5.49
CA PHE A 138 4.05 8.53 4.79
C PHE A 138 4.99 8.11 3.65
N VAL A 139 4.91 6.85 3.24
CA VAL A 139 5.55 6.41 1.99
C VAL A 139 4.48 6.28 0.92
N SER A 140 4.65 6.96 -0.21
CA SER A 140 3.72 6.81 -1.34
C SER A 140 3.95 5.49 -2.06
N LEU A 141 2.86 4.89 -2.51
CA LEU A 141 2.85 3.66 -3.34
C LEU A 141 2.40 3.94 -4.78
N ASP A 142 1.92 5.16 -5.02
CA ASP A 142 1.26 5.56 -6.25
C ASP A 142 1.87 6.88 -6.74
N THR A 143 1.55 7.25 -7.98
CA THR A 143 1.86 8.58 -8.51
C THR A 143 0.96 9.68 -7.94
N SER A 144 -0.04 9.31 -7.14
CA SER A 144 -0.96 10.23 -6.49
C SER A 144 -1.49 9.65 -5.20
N SER A 145 -1.55 10.46 -4.14
CA SER A 145 -2.15 10.09 -2.86
C SER A 145 -3.26 11.08 -2.51
N ALA A 146 -4.36 10.63 -1.91
CA ALA A 146 -5.38 11.56 -1.43
C ALA A 146 -5.01 12.02 -0.02
N PHE A 147 -4.84 13.32 0.16
CA PHE A 147 -4.58 13.93 1.45
C PHE A 147 -5.86 14.54 2.01
N SER A 148 -6.07 14.37 3.31
CA SER A 148 -7.25 14.85 4.00
C SER A 148 -6.88 15.46 5.34
N VAL A 149 -7.57 16.54 5.69
CA VAL A 149 -7.58 17.12 7.03
C VAL A 149 -8.98 16.88 7.59
N LEU A 150 -9.10 15.95 8.54
CA LEU A 150 -10.38 15.39 8.96
C LEU A 150 -10.65 15.62 10.45
N THR A 151 -11.91 15.79 10.82
CA THR A 151 -12.34 15.69 12.22
C THR A 151 -12.24 14.24 12.71
N THR A 152 -12.13 14.06 14.03
CA THR A 152 -12.23 12.73 14.64
C THR A 152 -13.69 12.34 14.91
N LYS A 153 -13.98 11.04 15.05
CA LYS A 153 -15.33 10.54 15.37
C LYS A 153 -15.67 10.55 16.86
N ALA A 154 -14.71 10.88 17.73
CA ALA A 154 -14.83 10.65 19.17
C ALA A 154 -15.96 11.50 19.80
N ASP A 155 -16.28 12.65 19.20
CA ASP A 155 -17.33 13.54 19.68
C ASP A 155 -18.00 14.27 18.49
N PRO A 156 -19.16 13.80 17.99
CA PRO A 156 -19.87 14.43 16.88
C PRO A 156 -20.35 15.83 17.23
N GLN A 157 -19.57 16.83 16.82
CA GLN A 157 -19.87 18.25 17.05
C GLN A 157 -19.50 19.08 15.83
N LYS A 158 -20.16 20.24 15.68
CA LYS A 158 -19.76 21.22 14.65
C LYS A 158 -18.36 21.71 14.98
N VAL A 159 -17.47 21.60 14.01
CA VAL A 159 -16.07 21.98 14.12
C VAL A 159 -15.76 22.98 13.03
N SER A 160 -15.00 24.01 13.39
CA SER A 160 -14.66 25.13 12.51
C SER A 160 -13.16 25.41 12.66
N PHE A 161 -12.40 25.25 11.59
CA PHE A 161 -10.96 25.46 11.60
C PHE A 161 -10.45 26.02 10.28
N CYS A 162 -9.37 26.79 10.36
CA CYS A 162 -8.58 27.19 9.19
C CYS A 162 -7.39 26.25 9.01
N VAL A 163 -7.01 26.04 7.76
CA VAL A 163 -5.71 25.47 7.38
C VAL A 163 -4.99 26.40 6.42
N ASP A 164 -3.66 26.37 6.47
CA ASP A 164 -2.79 27.16 5.61
C ASP A 164 -1.40 26.53 5.48
N ASP A 165 -0.59 27.09 4.57
CA ASP A 165 0.81 26.73 4.31
C ASP A 165 1.03 25.20 4.15
N ILE A 166 0.12 24.55 3.41
CA ILE A 166 0.17 23.10 3.22
C ILE A 166 1.30 22.73 2.26
N ALA A 167 2.31 22.07 2.79
CA ALA A 167 3.53 21.75 2.06
C ALA A 167 3.79 20.24 2.04
N LEU A 168 4.01 19.70 0.85
CA LEU A 168 4.51 18.35 0.66
C LEU A 168 6.02 18.38 0.44
N THR A 169 6.76 17.71 1.32
CA THR A 169 8.21 17.54 1.23
C THR A 169 8.53 16.10 0.82
N ASP A 170 9.23 15.91 -0.30
CA ASP A 170 9.89 14.62 -0.62
C ASP A 170 11.09 14.50 0.33
N GLU A 171 10.99 13.60 1.31
CA GLU A 171 12.10 13.33 2.22
C GLU A 171 13.12 12.37 1.60
N SER A 172 12.81 11.84 0.41
CA SER A 172 13.47 10.76 -0.29
C SER A 172 13.56 9.49 0.58
N THR A 173 13.39 8.34 -0.04
CA THR A 173 13.54 7.09 0.70
C THR A 173 15.00 6.91 1.12
N PRO A 174 15.29 6.52 2.37
CA PRO A 174 16.65 6.19 2.76
C PRO A 174 17.28 5.23 1.76
N ALA A 175 18.53 5.48 1.40
CA ALA A 175 19.28 4.62 0.51
C ALA A 175 19.29 3.20 1.06
N VAL A 176 18.76 2.27 0.27
CA VAL A 176 18.76 0.86 0.62
C VAL A 176 20.17 0.32 0.45
N ARG A 177 20.64 -0.48 1.41
CA ARG A 177 21.96 -1.13 1.36
C ARG A 177 21.80 -2.63 1.06
N PRO A 178 22.83 -3.28 0.49
CA PRO A 178 22.87 -4.73 0.38
C PRO A 178 23.09 -5.32 1.79
N ILE A 179 22.01 -5.71 2.44
CA ILE A 179 21.99 -6.27 3.79
C ILE A 179 21.56 -7.71 3.63
N LYS A 180 22.41 -8.63 4.08
CA LYS A 180 22.04 -10.03 4.17
C LYS A 180 21.00 -10.20 5.29
N VAL A 181 19.96 -10.93 4.96
CA VAL A 181 18.87 -11.31 5.82
C VAL A 181 19.04 -12.80 6.08
N ALA A 182 19.24 -13.16 7.34
CA ALA A 182 19.23 -14.55 7.77
C ALA A 182 17.83 -15.15 7.57
N PRO A 183 17.72 -16.48 7.36
CA PRO A 183 16.42 -17.13 7.29
C PRO A 183 15.58 -16.80 8.52
N PHE A 184 14.35 -16.36 8.31
CA PHE A 184 13.36 -16.23 9.37
C PHE A 184 12.04 -16.82 8.92
N ALA A 185 11.35 -17.48 9.83
CA ALA A 185 10.07 -18.11 9.57
C ALA A 185 8.88 -17.22 9.94
N VAL A 186 7.78 -17.41 9.22
CA VAL A 186 6.45 -16.90 9.56
C VAL A 186 5.42 -18.02 9.35
N GLN A 187 4.48 -18.13 10.27
CA GLN A 187 3.44 -19.16 10.23
C GLN A 187 2.26 -18.70 9.38
N ALA A 188 1.71 -19.59 8.55
CA ALA A 188 0.67 -19.21 7.61
C ALA A 188 -0.63 -18.77 8.31
N GLU A 189 -0.97 -19.43 9.42
CA GLU A 189 -2.16 -19.17 10.22
C GLU A 189 -2.18 -17.79 10.88
N ASP A 190 -1.00 -17.17 11.06
CA ASP A 190 -0.83 -15.83 11.61
C ASP A 190 -1.16 -14.73 10.60
N PHE A 191 -1.04 -15.01 9.30
CA PHE A 191 -1.18 -14.01 8.22
C PHE A 191 -2.41 -14.29 7.34
N ARG A 192 -3.58 -14.43 7.96
CA ARG A 192 -4.83 -14.66 7.23
C ARG A 192 -5.42 -13.38 6.62
N ALA A 193 -5.99 -13.53 5.42
CA ALA A 193 -6.72 -12.45 4.73
C ALA A 193 -8.04 -12.10 5.44
N PRO A 194 -8.74 -11.03 5.03
CA PRO A 194 -10.21 -10.87 5.06
C PRO A 194 -10.86 -11.28 3.69
N GLY A 195 -11.99 -12.02 3.64
CA GLY A 195 -12.61 -12.58 2.40
C GLY A 195 -12.65 -14.13 2.24
N ALA A 196 -12.34 -14.64 1.03
CA ALA A 196 -12.43 -16.08 0.72
C ALA A 196 -11.21 -16.85 1.28
N PHE A 197 -11.41 -17.58 2.38
CA PHE A 197 -10.32 -18.09 3.24
C PHE A 197 -9.98 -19.57 3.12
N GLY A 198 -8.69 -19.87 3.05
CA GLY A 198 -8.24 -21.17 3.54
C GLY A 198 -8.64 -21.34 5.01
N GLN A 199 -9.00 -22.55 5.40
CA GLN A 199 -9.35 -22.86 6.79
C GLN A 199 -8.08 -23.21 7.56
N VAL A 200 -7.99 -22.75 8.81
CA VAL A 200 -6.95 -23.28 9.69
C VAL A 200 -7.38 -24.67 10.14
N ALA A 201 -6.50 -25.63 9.91
CA ALA A 201 -6.65 -27.01 10.32
C ALA A 201 -5.57 -27.35 11.34
N GLU A 202 -5.96 -28.05 12.40
CA GLU A 202 -5.01 -28.68 13.32
C GLU A 202 -4.33 -29.84 12.59
N ASP A 203 -3.00 -29.83 12.56
CA ASP A 203 -2.18 -30.87 11.97
C ASP A 203 -0.89 -31.00 12.78
N ALA A 204 -0.77 -32.08 13.55
CA ALA A 204 0.39 -32.32 14.41
C ALA A 204 1.73 -32.48 13.65
N SER A 205 1.69 -32.64 12.32
CA SER A 205 2.89 -32.68 11.47
C SER A 205 3.31 -31.30 10.95
N ALA A 206 2.48 -30.27 11.15
CA ALA A 206 2.83 -28.89 10.86
C ALA A 206 3.73 -28.31 11.97
N SER A 207 4.54 -27.31 11.63
CA SER A 207 5.61 -26.80 12.49
C SER A 207 5.13 -26.31 13.87
N ARG A 208 3.91 -25.75 13.94
CA ARG A 208 3.24 -25.36 15.20
C ARG A 208 1.92 -26.09 15.46
N GLY A 209 1.73 -27.26 14.86
CA GLY A 209 0.51 -28.04 15.03
C GLY A 209 -0.72 -27.52 14.28
N ALA A 210 -0.55 -26.50 13.43
CA ALA A 210 -1.61 -25.93 12.61
C ALA A 210 -1.09 -25.56 11.22
N CYS A 211 -1.98 -25.53 10.23
CA CYS A 211 -1.70 -25.04 8.89
C CYS A 211 -2.94 -24.39 8.27
N VAL A 212 -2.77 -23.72 7.13
CA VAL A 212 -3.89 -23.15 6.35
C VAL A 212 -4.17 -24.02 5.13
N GLU A 213 -5.37 -24.58 5.04
CA GLU A 213 -5.84 -25.39 3.91
C GLU A 213 -6.80 -24.62 3.00
N GLY A 214 -6.52 -24.59 1.71
CA GLY A 214 -7.34 -23.93 0.68
C GLY A 214 -7.70 -24.86 -0.47
N ARG A 215 -8.78 -24.51 -1.16
CA ARG A 215 -9.23 -25.17 -2.41
C ARG A 215 -8.99 -24.23 -3.60
N ARG A 216 -9.96 -24.08 -4.49
CA ARG A 216 -9.85 -23.18 -5.64
C ARG A 216 -9.95 -21.71 -5.25
N TYR A 217 -8.92 -20.91 -5.56
CA TYR A 217 -8.84 -19.45 -5.39
C TYR A 217 -8.87 -18.95 -3.95
N PHE A 218 -8.44 -19.79 -3.00
CA PHE A 218 -8.35 -19.39 -1.62
C PHE A 218 -7.01 -18.71 -1.33
N TRP A 219 -7.04 -17.74 -0.43
CA TRP A 219 -5.81 -17.15 0.13
C TRP A 219 -5.34 -18.03 1.28
N LEU A 220 -4.09 -18.51 1.18
CA LEU A 220 -3.42 -19.27 2.23
C LEU A 220 -2.64 -18.33 3.16
N THR A 221 -2.08 -17.26 2.61
CA THR A 221 -1.61 -16.09 3.38
C THR A 221 -1.93 -14.80 2.66
N TYR A 222 -2.09 -13.72 3.42
CA TYR A 222 -2.28 -12.38 2.92
C TYR A 222 -1.42 -11.38 3.68
N GLY A 223 -0.51 -10.75 2.95
CA GLY A 223 0.16 -9.58 3.47
C GLY A 223 1.32 -9.88 4.41
N VAL A 224 2.21 -10.83 4.05
CA VAL A 224 3.46 -11.05 4.79
C VAL A 224 4.23 -9.73 4.85
N PRO A 225 4.27 -9.05 6.01
CA PRO A 225 4.62 -7.62 6.05
C PRO A 225 6.12 -7.40 6.29
N TYR A 226 6.89 -8.47 6.43
CA TYR A 226 8.25 -8.43 6.98
C TYR A 226 9.34 -8.65 5.95
N VAL A 227 9.07 -8.49 4.65
CA VAL A 227 10.15 -8.56 3.65
C VAL A 227 11.07 -7.34 3.87
N PRO A 228 12.32 -7.55 4.31
CA PRO A 228 13.21 -6.43 4.57
C PRO A 228 13.63 -5.79 3.24
N ARG A 229 13.52 -4.46 3.18
CA ARG A 229 13.98 -3.70 2.01
C ARG A 229 15.51 -3.71 1.98
N THR A 230 16.06 -4.49 1.07
CA THR A 230 17.49 -4.52 0.74
C THR A 230 17.69 -4.47 -0.79
N THR A 231 18.88 -4.07 -1.27
CA THR A 231 19.21 -4.14 -2.70
C THR A 231 19.57 -5.56 -3.16
N LEU A 232 19.70 -6.51 -2.23
CA LEU A 232 19.84 -7.92 -2.56
C LEU A 232 18.47 -8.52 -2.93
N PRO A 233 18.40 -9.43 -3.91
CA PRO A 233 17.19 -10.22 -4.08
C PRO A 233 16.96 -11.10 -2.86
N PHE A 234 15.71 -11.52 -2.65
CA PHE A 234 15.34 -12.47 -1.63
C PHE A 234 14.53 -13.62 -2.21
N TYR A 235 14.42 -14.68 -1.43
CA TYR A 235 13.70 -15.91 -1.75
C TYR A 235 12.64 -16.14 -0.69
N ILE A 236 11.51 -16.70 -1.11
CA ILE A 236 10.45 -17.16 -0.21
C ILE A 236 10.36 -18.66 -0.40
N TYR A 237 10.62 -19.41 0.67
CA TYR A 237 10.48 -20.85 0.74
C TYR A 237 9.16 -21.19 1.42
N LEU A 238 8.35 -22.03 0.79
CA LEU A 238 6.99 -22.35 1.26
C LEU A 238 6.96 -23.81 1.72
N ARG A 239 6.57 -24.07 2.96
CA ARG A 239 6.32 -25.43 3.46
C ARG A 239 4.88 -25.81 3.14
N THR A 240 4.70 -26.67 2.14
CA THR A 240 3.39 -26.93 1.55
C THR A 240 3.12 -28.41 1.33
N ARG A 241 1.84 -28.74 1.26
CA ARG A 241 1.33 -30.06 0.91
C ARG A 241 0.22 -29.88 -0.12
N VAL A 242 0.25 -30.63 -1.23
CA VAL A 242 -0.76 -30.53 -2.29
C VAL A 242 -1.34 -31.90 -2.56
N SER A 243 -2.66 -32.04 -2.37
CA SER A 243 -3.34 -33.31 -2.53
C SER A 243 -3.91 -33.52 -3.94
N LEU A 244 -3.79 -34.77 -4.38
CA LEU A 244 -4.57 -35.51 -5.37
C LEU A 244 -4.67 -35.04 -6.83
N ASP A 245 -4.30 -33.82 -7.22
CA ASP A 245 -4.29 -33.45 -8.65
C ASP A 245 -2.98 -32.75 -9.09
N THR A 246 -2.58 -33.00 -10.33
CA THR A 246 -1.38 -32.38 -10.95
C THR A 246 -1.68 -31.01 -11.57
N GLN A 247 -2.92 -30.54 -11.48
CA GLN A 247 -3.37 -29.27 -12.07
C GLN A 247 -3.47 -28.15 -11.03
N SER A 248 -3.52 -28.51 -9.74
CA SER A 248 -3.47 -27.60 -8.61
C SER A 248 -2.13 -26.91 -8.58
N SER A 249 -2.17 -25.61 -8.34
CA SER A 249 -0.97 -24.81 -8.22
C SER A 249 -0.98 -23.99 -6.95
N ILE A 250 0.21 -23.80 -6.41
CA ILE A 250 0.49 -22.75 -5.44
C ILE A 250 0.92 -21.52 -6.23
N VAL A 251 0.33 -20.38 -5.87
CA VAL A 251 0.54 -19.11 -6.52
C VAL A 251 1.08 -18.14 -5.49
N VAL A 252 2.26 -17.57 -5.73
CA VAL A 252 2.73 -16.40 -4.98
C VAL A 252 2.37 -15.17 -5.78
N MET A 253 1.68 -14.26 -5.11
CA MET A 253 1.28 -12.99 -5.69
C MET A 253 1.96 -11.85 -4.96
N ARG A 254 2.43 -10.90 -5.76
CA ARG A 254 2.80 -9.57 -5.31
C ARG A 254 1.54 -8.72 -5.28
N VAL A 255 1.29 -8.10 -4.14
CA VAL A 255 0.18 -7.19 -3.91
C VAL A 255 0.74 -5.83 -3.56
N VAL A 256 0.56 -4.89 -4.50
CA VAL A 256 0.72 -3.47 -4.21
C VAL A 256 -0.67 -2.93 -3.92
N PRO A 257 -0.91 -2.38 -2.71
CA PRO A 257 -2.18 -1.75 -2.39
C PRO A 257 -2.60 -0.76 -3.51
N GLY A 258 -3.85 -0.84 -3.98
CA GLY A 258 -4.38 0.04 -5.04
C GLY A 258 -4.09 -0.42 -6.48
N GLN A 259 -3.25 -1.43 -6.67
CA GLN A 259 -2.94 -2.00 -7.97
C GLN A 259 -3.51 -3.42 -8.10
N LYS A 260 -3.58 -3.91 -9.35
CA LYS A 260 -3.94 -5.30 -9.60
C LYS A 260 -2.82 -6.20 -9.07
N SER A 261 -3.20 -7.24 -8.32
CA SER A 261 -2.23 -8.25 -7.87
C SER A 261 -1.57 -8.93 -9.06
N GLU A 262 -0.27 -9.21 -8.93
CA GLU A 262 0.53 -9.86 -9.96
C GLU A 262 1.00 -11.21 -9.47
N THR A 263 0.82 -12.24 -10.28
CA THR A 263 1.43 -13.55 -10.02
C THR A 263 2.92 -13.48 -10.33
N VAL A 264 3.76 -13.59 -9.31
CA VAL A 264 5.22 -13.60 -9.44
C VAL A 264 5.79 -15.01 -9.43
N PHE A 265 5.02 -15.99 -8.94
CA PHE A 265 5.36 -17.40 -9.00
C PHE A 265 4.11 -18.25 -9.12
N ARG A 266 4.18 -19.27 -9.96
CA ARG A 266 3.17 -20.33 -10.06
C ARG A 266 3.91 -21.63 -10.27
N MET A 267 3.60 -22.62 -9.44
CA MET A 267 4.08 -23.97 -9.65
C MET A 267 2.93 -24.96 -9.50
N PRO A 268 2.80 -25.94 -10.42
CA PRO A 268 2.02 -27.13 -10.14
C PRO A 268 2.58 -27.76 -8.86
N GLY A 269 1.75 -28.01 -7.86
CA GLY A 269 2.24 -28.66 -6.65
C GLY A 269 2.82 -30.03 -7.02
N PRO A 270 4.02 -30.42 -6.53
CA PRO A 270 4.36 -31.84 -6.49
C PRO A 270 3.27 -32.53 -5.66
N VAL A 271 2.53 -33.43 -6.29
CA VAL A 271 1.44 -34.16 -5.62
C VAL A 271 2.08 -34.99 -4.51
N SER A 272 1.87 -34.56 -3.27
CA SER A 272 2.50 -35.12 -2.08
C SER A 272 1.57 -34.92 -0.89
N THR A 273 1.39 -35.99 -0.12
CA THR A 273 0.75 -35.94 1.19
C THR A 273 1.74 -35.61 2.31
N GLU A 274 3.04 -35.57 2.01
CA GLU A 274 4.07 -35.10 2.92
C GLU A 274 4.36 -33.61 2.70
N TRP A 275 4.85 -32.94 3.74
CA TRP A 275 5.32 -31.56 3.67
C TRP A 275 6.53 -31.45 2.74
N GLN A 276 6.51 -30.44 1.89
CA GLN A 276 7.59 -30.16 0.95
C GLN A 276 7.92 -28.67 0.91
N TRP A 277 9.20 -28.38 0.71
CA TRP A 277 9.70 -27.02 0.54
C TRP A 277 9.67 -26.61 -0.92
N LEU A 278 8.98 -25.50 -1.20
CA LEU A 278 8.96 -24.88 -2.52
C LEU A 278 9.72 -23.56 -2.47
N ARG A 279 10.80 -23.47 -3.25
CA ARG A 279 11.56 -22.23 -3.41
C ARG A 279 10.91 -21.33 -4.46
N THR A 280 10.79 -20.06 -4.14
CA THR A 280 10.36 -19.01 -5.07
C THR A 280 11.38 -17.87 -5.13
N GLY A 281 11.41 -17.14 -6.24
CA GLY A 281 12.33 -16.02 -6.46
C GLY A 281 13.43 -16.34 -7.50
N PRO A 282 14.41 -15.43 -7.68
CA PRO A 282 14.67 -14.25 -6.87
C PRO A 282 13.59 -13.16 -6.99
N HIS A 283 13.24 -12.55 -5.87
CA HIS A 283 12.29 -11.43 -5.79
C HIS A 283 12.99 -10.14 -5.36
N SER A 284 12.44 -9.01 -5.77
CA SER A 284 12.76 -7.68 -5.24
C SER A 284 11.55 -7.11 -4.51
N CYS A 285 11.80 -6.30 -3.48
CA CYS A 285 10.74 -5.67 -2.69
C CYS A 285 10.79 -4.15 -2.87
N HIS A 286 9.63 -3.59 -3.21
CA HIS A 286 9.34 -2.17 -3.10
C HIS A 286 8.70 -1.87 -1.74
N ILE A 287 8.69 -0.60 -1.30
CA ILE A 287 8.12 -0.28 0.01
C ILE A 287 6.62 -0.53 -0.02
N GLY A 288 6.09 -1.15 1.04
CA GLY A 288 4.65 -1.38 1.18
C GLY A 288 4.09 -2.45 0.24
N GLU A 289 4.95 -3.11 -0.54
CA GLU A 289 4.59 -4.36 -1.19
C GLU A 289 4.34 -5.44 -0.17
N ARG A 290 3.42 -6.31 -0.54
CA ARG A 290 3.03 -7.48 0.22
C ARG A 290 3.14 -8.69 -0.66
N PHE A 291 3.56 -9.81 -0.07
CA PHE A 291 3.49 -11.10 -0.72
C PHE A 291 2.37 -11.90 -0.08
N CYS A 292 1.64 -12.60 -0.94
CA CYS A 292 0.51 -13.43 -0.57
C CYS A 292 0.64 -14.77 -1.27
N VAL A 293 0.20 -15.83 -0.60
CA VAL A 293 0.14 -17.17 -1.18
C VAL A 293 -1.33 -17.53 -1.39
N SER A 294 -1.66 -18.01 -2.59
CA SER A 294 -3.00 -18.48 -2.94
C SER A 294 -2.95 -19.88 -3.52
N SER A 295 -3.94 -20.68 -3.18
CA SER A 295 -4.19 -21.95 -3.82
C SER A 295 -5.02 -21.76 -5.08
N ASN A 296 -4.62 -22.44 -6.14
CA ASN A 296 -5.42 -22.60 -7.35
C ASN A 296 -5.67 -24.08 -7.59
N ALA A 297 -6.49 -24.69 -6.73
CA ALA A 297 -6.94 -26.06 -6.92
C ALA A 297 -7.94 -26.13 -8.09
N VAL A 298 -7.78 -27.11 -8.98
CA VAL A 298 -8.68 -27.26 -10.15
C VAL A 298 -9.74 -28.32 -9.86
N ASP A 299 -9.38 -29.44 -9.23
CA ASP A 299 -10.32 -30.41 -8.69
C ASP A 299 -11.00 -29.86 -7.41
N PRO A 300 -12.35 -29.88 -7.32
CA PRO A 300 -13.07 -29.52 -6.10
C PRO A 300 -12.68 -30.32 -4.84
N LYS A 301 -12.06 -31.49 -5.01
CA LYS A 301 -11.57 -32.36 -3.93
C LYS A 301 -10.10 -32.14 -3.59
N ALA A 302 -9.33 -31.48 -4.46
CA ALA A 302 -7.94 -31.17 -4.17
C ALA A 302 -7.85 -30.11 -3.06
N THR A 303 -6.89 -30.32 -2.18
CA THR A 303 -6.55 -29.42 -1.08
C THR A 303 -5.09 -29.02 -1.19
N VAL A 304 -4.83 -27.75 -0.95
CA VAL A 304 -3.49 -27.18 -0.86
C VAL A 304 -3.34 -26.68 0.57
N ALA A 305 -2.38 -27.21 1.30
CA ALA A 305 -2.03 -26.75 2.64
C ALA A 305 -0.72 -25.98 2.62
N LEU A 306 -0.64 -24.94 3.44
CA LEU A 306 0.54 -24.14 3.70
C LEU A 306 0.72 -24.06 5.21
N ASP A 307 1.87 -24.51 5.69
CA ASP A 307 2.26 -24.46 7.10
C ASP A 307 2.99 -23.15 7.38
N ALA A 308 4.14 -22.96 6.74
CA ALA A 308 5.01 -21.82 7.03
C ALA A 308 5.68 -21.26 5.78
N LEU A 309 6.24 -20.07 5.92
CA LEU A 309 7.12 -19.44 4.94
C LEU A 309 8.45 -19.11 5.61
N VAL A 310 9.56 -19.36 4.92
CA VAL A 310 10.89 -18.88 5.31
C VAL A 310 11.34 -17.83 4.30
N ILE A 311 11.78 -16.68 4.79
CA ILE A 311 12.26 -15.57 3.95
C ILE A 311 13.74 -15.35 4.21
N SER A 312 14.52 -15.25 3.14
CA SER A 312 15.97 -15.05 3.23
C SER A 312 16.55 -14.39 1.99
N THR A 313 17.67 -13.69 2.15
CA THR A 313 18.51 -13.29 1.00
C THR A 313 19.49 -14.40 0.56
N GLN A 314 19.57 -15.47 1.33
CA GLN A 314 20.41 -16.62 1.01
C GLN A 314 19.71 -17.50 -0.02
N ASP A 315 20.43 -17.80 -1.10
CA ASP A 315 19.96 -18.72 -2.14
C ASP A 315 20.36 -20.15 -1.80
N GLY A 316 19.49 -21.10 -2.15
CA GLY A 316 19.77 -22.52 -2.09
C GLY A 316 19.84 -23.09 -0.68
N LEU A 317 19.06 -22.55 0.26
CA LEU A 317 18.90 -23.15 1.59
C LEU A 317 18.43 -24.60 1.45
N ASP A 318 19.05 -25.51 2.20
CA ASP A 318 18.62 -26.90 2.26
C ASP A 318 17.48 -27.13 3.27
N ASP A 319 16.88 -28.32 3.24
CA ASP A 319 15.76 -28.66 4.12
C ASP A 319 16.14 -28.55 5.61
N LYS A 320 17.40 -28.81 5.99
CA LYS A 320 17.84 -28.70 7.39
C LYS A 320 17.87 -27.26 7.84
N GLU A 321 18.43 -26.36 7.02
CA GLU A 321 18.48 -24.93 7.29
C GLU A 321 17.07 -24.32 7.36
N LEU A 322 16.15 -24.79 6.52
CA LEU A 322 14.75 -24.36 6.52
C LEU A 322 14.00 -24.82 7.78
N GLU A 323 14.20 -26.07 8.21
CA GLU A 323 13.60 -26.60 9.43
C GLU A 323 14.20 -25.95 10.70
N GLU A 324 15.50 -25.62 10.72
CA GLU A 324 16.11 -24.84 11.80
C GLU A 324 15.46 -23.45 11.92
N ALA A 325 15.20 -22.78 10.79
CA ALA A 325 14.55 -21.47 10.78
C ALA A 325 13.11 -21.49 11.33
N LEU A 326 12.42 -22.64 11.31
CA LEU A 326 11.09 -22.81 11.94
C LEU A 326 11.15 -22.92 13.46
N SER A 327 12.30 -23.34 14.00
CA SER A 327 12.50 -23.55 15.43
C SER A 327 12.92 -22.28 16.19
N ASP A 328 13.47 -21.30 15.47
CA ASP A 328 13.83 -20.00 16.02
C ASP A 328 12.55 -19.14 16.18
N GLU A 329 12.00 -19.12 17.39
CA GLU A 329 10.91 -18.20 17.72
C GLU A 329 11.44 -16.75 17.75
N LEU A 330 10.84 -15.88 16.94
CA LEU A 330 10.91 -14.42 17.11
C LEU A 330 9.98 -13.94 18.22
#